data_AF-Q5XK75-F1
#
_entry.id   AF-Q5XK75-F1
#
_cell.length_a   1.000
_cell.length_b   1.000
_cell.length_c   1.000
_cell.angle_alpha   90.00
_cell.angle_beta   90.00
_cell.angle_gamma   90.00
#
_symmetry.space_group_name_H-M   'P 1'
#
loop_
_entity.id
_entity.type
_entity.pdbx_description
1 polymer ?
#
loop_
_entity_poly.entity_id
_entity_poly.type
_entity_poly.pdbx_seq_one_letter_code
_entity_poly.pdbx_strand_id
1 'polypeptide(L)'
;MERRMTLTDSIERCLKKGKSEEQQVAAALACLLCCQLGSGIESEEVFRTVAPVLKSIVCDRSANTQARQACATYLGLCCFIATDDVEDVYTTMECMENLFTKQYHSESAADNCSALHIQALQSWALLLTICHNSEVKKKLDIHLCKLPRLLSCGDVNMRIAAGETLALLFELAREADADFYYDDLEPLTQTLKSLATDCNKHRAKTDRRKQRSVFRDVLRAIETNVFLRSIFELGPPLLLDTATIKAMKVSREERHMNNSAAFKARTKARSKLRDKRVDVGEFY
;
A
#
# COMPACT_ATOMS: atom_id res chain seq x y z
N MET A 1 -4.93 -26.46 16.67
CA MET A 1 -4.90 -26.93 15.26
C MET A 1 -6.04 -27.90 14.93
N GLU A 2 -6.51 -28.78 15.81
CA GLU A 2 -7.57 -29.80 15.52
C GLU A 2 -8.89 -29.30 14.91
N ARG A 3 -9.26 -28.02 15.07
CA ARG A 3 -10.52 -27.46 14.53
C ARG A 3 -10.37 -26.73 13.20
N ARG A 4 -9.17 -26.67 12.61
CA ARG A 4 -8.90 -25.89 11.39
C ARG A 4 -9.80 -26.30 10.23
N MET A 5 -9.96 -27.60 9.98
CA MET A 5 -10.81 -28.10 8.90
C MET A 5 -12.27 -27.68 9.11
N THR A 6 -12.81 -27.86 10.32
CA THR A 6 -14.19 -27.45 10.64
C THR A 6 -14.41 -25.95 10.51
N LEU A 7 -13.44 -25.13 10.91
CA LEU A 7 -13.48 -23.68 10.73
C LEU A 7 -13.46 -23.30 9.25
N THR A 8 -12.58 -23.94 8.47
CA THR A 8 -12.45 -23.71 7.02
C THR A 8 -13.74 -24.08 6.29
N ASP A 9 -14.33 -25.24 6.62
CA ASP A 9 -15.63 -25.67 6.06
C ASP A 9 -16.75 -24.68 6.41
N SER A 10 -16.75 -24.16 7.64
CA SER A 10 -17.75 -23.20 8.08
C SER A 10 -17.61 -21.86 7.33
N ILE A 11 -16.37 -21.38 7.18
CA ILE A 11 -16.02 -20.20 6.39
C ILE A 11 -16.46 -20.38 4.94
N GLU A 12 -16.10 -21.51 4.32
CA GLU A 12 -16.45 -21.78 2.92
C GLU A 12 -17.97 -21.80 2.70
N ARG A 13 -18.74 -22.41 3.62
CA ARG A 13 -20.21 -22.40 3.57
C ARG A 13 -20.78 -20.99 3.71
N CYS A 14 -20.26 -20.19 4.66
CA CYS A 14 -20.67 -18.80 4.82
C CYS A 14 -20.35 -17.96 3.58
N LEU A 15 -19.20 -18.17 2.94
CA LEU A 15 -18.87 -17.49 1.69
C LEU A 15 -19.83 -17.88 0.55
N LYS A 16 -20.16 -19.18 0.40
CA LYS A 16 -21.01 -19.67 -0.68
C LYS A 16 -22.49 -19.32 -0.51
N LYS A 17 -23.01 -19.34 0.71
CA LYS A 17 -24.46 -19.25 0.98
C LYS A 17 -24.88 -18.04 1.79
N GLY A 18 -23.93 -17.35 2.41
CA GLY A 18 -24.21 -16.21 3.28
C GLY A 18 -24.63 -14.96 2.50
N LYS A 19 -25.27 -14.04 3.21
CA LYS A 19 -25.54 -12.69 2.70
C LYS A 19 -24.27 -11.84 2.74
N SER A 20 -24.35 -10.63 2.18
CA SER A 20 -23.18 -9.74 2.04
C SER A 20 -22.36 -9.57 3.33
N GLU A 21 -23.00 -9.26 4.45
CA GLU A 21 -22.29 -9.07 5.73
C GLU A 21 -21.58 -10.36 6.20
N GLU A 22 -22.25 -11.51 6.08
CA GLU A 22 -21.69 -12.81 6.44
C GLU A 22 -20.51 -13.17 5.52
N GLN A 23 -20.59 -12.89 4.22
CA GLN A 23 -19.51 -13.10 3.28
C GLN A 23 -18.29 -12.22 3.60
N GLN A 24 -18.51 -10.95 3.95
CA GLN A 24 -17.43 -10.03 4.33
C GLN A 24 -16.70 -10.53 5.58
N VAL A 25 -17.45 -10.93 6.62
CA VAL A 25 -16.87 -11.44 7.87
C VAL A 25 -16.21 -12.80 7.66
N ALA A 26 -16.78 -13.68 6.84
CA ALA A 26 -16.18 -14.96 6.52
C ALA A 26 -14.86 -14.81 5.75
N ALA A 27 -14.78 -13.88 4.79
CA ALA A 27 -13.55 -13.57 4.08
C ALA A 27 -12.47 -13.03 5.03
N ALA A 28 -12.85 -12.13 5.95
CA ALA A 28 -11.96 -11.63 6.99
C ALA A 28 -11.46 -12.74 7.91
N LEU A 29 -12.36 -13.65 8.33
CA LEU A 29 -12.02 -14.77 9.19
C LEU A 29 -11.08 -15.76 8.50
N ALA A 30 -11.23 -15.98 7.19
CA ALA A 30 -10.29 -16.77 6.39
C ALA A 30 -8.88 -16.19 6.47
N CYS A 31 -8.75 -14.88 6.27
CA CYS A 31 -7.47 -14.19 6.35
C CYS A 31 -6.86 -14.25 7.76
N LEU A 32 -7.65 -14.04 8.81
CA LEU A 32 -7.19 -14.15 10.19
C LEU A 32 -6.75 -15.57 10.53
N LEU A 33 -7.45 -16.59 10.02
CA LEU A 33 -7.05 -17.98 10.18
C LEU A 33 -5.71 -18.23 9.49
N CYS A 34 -5.51 -17.77 8.25
CA CYS A 34 -4.21 -17.86 7.57
C CYS A 34 -3.10 -17.15 8.36
N CYS A 35 -3.34 -15.94 8.89
CA CYS A 35 -2.38 -15.24 9.75
C CYS A 35 -2.00 -16.05 11.00
N GLN A 36 -2.99 -16.69 11.64
CA GLN A 36 -2.79 -17.42 12.88
C GLN A 36 -2.03 -18.73 12.68
N LEU A 37 -2.22 -19.38 11.53
CA LEU A 37 -1.52 -20.60 11.15
C LEU A 37 -0.08 -20.31 10.68
N GLY A 38 0.17 -19.09 10.18
CA GLY A 38 1.46 -18.72 9.60
C GLY A 38 1.66 -19.29 8.19
N SER A 39 2.86 -19.14 7.65
CA SER A 39 3.23 -19.72 6.36
C SER A 39 3.44 -21.24 6.50
N GLY A 40 2.83 -22.01 5.61
CA GLY A 40 2.99 -23.46 5.50
C GLY A 40 1.73 -24.19 5.05
N ILE A 41 1.83 -25.51 4.95
CA ILE A 41 0.80 -26.41 4.39
C ILE A 41 -0.60 -26.17 5.00
N GLU A 42 -0.68 -25.87 6.29
CA GLU A 42 -1.97 -25.64 6.95
C GLU A 42 -2.70 -24.39 6.43
N SER A 43 -2.00 -23.28 6.20
CA SER A 43 -2.63 -22.07 5.65
C SER A 43 -2.84 -22.19 4.15
N GLU A 44 -1.94 -22.86 3.42
CA GLU A 44 -2.11 -23.19 2.00
C GLU A 44 -3.40 -23.98 1.75
N GLU A 45 -3.72 -24.98 2.58
CA GLU A 45 -4.95 -25.76 2.45
C GLU A 45 -6.21 -24.92 2.74
N VAL A 46 -6.13 -23.96 3.68
CA VAL A 46 -7.22 -22.99 3.89
C VAL A 46 -7.39 -22.16 2.61
N PHE A 47 -6.29 -21.61 2.09
CA PHE A 47 -6.30 -20.79 0.88
C PHE A 47 -6.86 -21.54 -0.32
N ARG A 48 -6.40 -22.77 -0.58
CA ARG A 48 -6.88 -23.63 -1.67
C ARG A 48 -8.39 -23.87 -1.60
N THR A 49 -8.95 -23.93 -0.40
CA THR A 49 -10.39 -24.10 -0.20
C THR A 49 -11.16 -22.79 -0.43
N VAL A 50 -10.70 -21.66 0.11
CA VAL A 50 -11.46 -20.40 0.08
C VAL A 50 -11.21 -19.57 -1.19
N ALA A 51 -10.02 -19.63 -1.78
CA ALA A 51 -9.61 -18.78 -2.90
C ALA A 51 -10.52 -18.91 -4.13
N PRO A 52 -10.94 -20.12 -4.57
CA PRO A 52 -11.86 -20.27 -5.70
C PRO A 52 -13.22 -19.59 -5.43
N VAL A 53 -13.71 -19.67 -4.19
CA VAL A 53 -14.99 -19.05 -3.78
C VAL A 53 -14.87 -17.53 -3.76
N LEU A 54 -13.78 -17.01 -3.16
CA LEU A 54 -13.51 -15.57 -3.15
C LEU A 54 -13.37 -15.03 -4.58
N LYS A 55 -12.60 -15.68 -5.45
CA LYS A 55 -12.42 -15.31 -6.85
C LYS A 55 -13.74 -15.30 -7.61
N SER A 56 -14.59 -16.31 -7.40
CA SER A 56 -15.94 -16.36 -7.97
C SER A 56 -16.80 -15.16 -7.56
N ILE A 57 -16.85 -14.85 -6.25
CA ILE A 57 -17.60 -13.69 -5.73
C ILE A 57 -17.06 -12.39 -6.32
N VAL A 58 -15.74 -12.19 -6.33
CA VAL A 58 -15.07 -10.99 -6.86
C VAL A 58 -15.43 -10.76 -8.34
N CYS A 59 -15.45 -11.82 -9.15
CA CYS A 59 -15.75 -11.75 -10.58
C CYS A 59 -17.26 -11.68 -10.92
N ASP A 60 -18.14 -12.13 -10.03
CA ASP A 60 -19.59 -12.11 -10.23
C ASP A 60 -20.15 -10.68 -10.16
N ARG A 61 -20.62 -10.15 -11.30
CA ARG A 61 -21.20 -8.81 -11.38
C ARG A 61 -22.57 -8.69 -10.71
N SER A 62 -23.26 -9.81 -10.50
CA SER A 62 -24.56 -9.88 -9.82
C SER A 62 -24.42 -9.98 -8.30
N ALA A 63 -23.24 -10.36 -7.80
CA ALA A 63 -22.96 -10.41 -6.37
C ALA A 63 -22.96 -9.01 -5.74
N ASN A 64 -23.23 -8.97 -4.43
CA ASN A 64 -23.30 -7.72 -3.68
C ASN A 64 -21.98 -6.94 -3.72
N THR A 65 -22.03 -5.65 -4.03
CA THR A 65 -20.85 -4.79 -4.19
C THR A 65 -19.93 -4.75 -2.96
N GLN A 66 -20.46 -4.74 -1.74
CA GLN A 66 -19.65 -4.74 -0.52
C GLN A 66 -18.96 -6.09 -0.27
N ALA A 67 -19.66 -7.19 -0.54
CA ALA A 67 -19.08 -8.53 -0.46
C ALA A 67 -17.94 -8.69 -1.46
N ARG A 68 -18.13 -8.23 -2.70
CA ARG A 68 -17.07 -8.23 -3.73
C ARG A 68 -15.84 -7.44 -3.30
N GLN A 69 -16.04 -6.26 -2.72
CA GLN A 69 -14.96 -5.42 -2.21
C GLN A 69 -14.13 -6.14 -1.14
N ALA A 70 -14.79 -6.68 -0.11
CA ALA A 70 -14.10 -7.41 0.94
C ALA A 70 -13.41 -8.67 0.40
N CYS A 71 -14.06 -9.42 -0.49
CA CYS A 71 -13.46 -10.60 -1.09
C CYS A 71 -12.22 -10.25 -1.92
N ALA A 72 -12.17 -9.11 -2.60
CA ALA A 72 -10.97 -8.67 -3.32
C ALA A 72 -9.81 -8.40 -2.36
N THR A 73 -10.08 -7.66 -1.27
CA THR A 73 -9.09 -7.39 -0.22
C THR A 73 -8.54 -8.68 0.38
N TYR A 74 -9.43 -9.55 0.86
CA TYR A 74 -9.03 -10.76 1.58
C TYR A 74 -8.51 -11.87 0.68
N LEU A 75 -8.90 -11.94 -0.59
CA LEU A 75 -8.24 -12.82 -1.56
C LEU A 75 -6.76 -12.44 -1.71
N GLY A 76 -6.47 -11.14 -1.88
CA GLY A 76 -5.09 -10.66 -1.97
C GLY A 76 -4.28 -10.91 -0.69
N LEU A 77 -4.87 -10.64 0.48
CA LEU A 77 -4.20 -10.88 1.77
C LEU A 77 -3.96 -12.37 2.02
N CYS A 78 -4.97 -13.23 1.81
CA CYS A 78 -4.80 -14.66 1.98
C CYS A 78 -3.74 -15.20 1.01
N CYS A 79 -3.74 -14.74 -0.24
CA CYS A 79 -2.72 -15.12 -1.22
C CYS A 79 -1.31 -14.70 -0.71
N PHE A 80 -1.13 -13.44 -0.30
CA PHE A 80 0.14 -12.96 0.23
C PHE A 80 0.67 -13.74 1.45
N ILE A 81 -0.23 -14.18 2.34
CA ILE A 81 0.15 -14.86 3.59
C ILE A 81 0.38 -16.35 3.38
N ALA A 82 -0.48 -16.99 2.60
CA ALA A 82 -0.70 -18.42 2.66
C ALA A 82 -0.22 -19.19 1.44
N THR A 83 -0.01 -18.56 0.27
CA THR A 83 0.50 -19.30 -0.89
C THR A 83 2.02 -19.24 -0.98
N ASP A 84 2.62 -20.40 -1.26
CA ASP A 84 4.01 -20.53 -1.72
C ASP A 84 4.06 -20.86 -3.22
N ASP A 85 2.90 -21.07 -3.86
CA ASP A 85 2.80 -21.32 -5.29
C ASP A 85 2.73 -20.00 -6.07
N VAL A 86 3.76 -19.77 -6.88
CA VAL A 86 3.89 -18.59 -7.73
C VAL A 86 2.75 -18.49 -8.75
N GLU A 87 2.19 -19.61 -9.22
CA GLU A 87 1.06 -19.63 -10.15
C GLU A 87 -0.22 -19.09 -9.47
N ASP A 88 -0.46 -19.43 -8.21
CA ASP A 88 -1.57 -18.89 -7.42
C ASP A 88 -1.45 -17.37 -7.23
N VAL A 89 -0.23 -16.86 -7.01
CA VAL A 89 0.03 -15.42 -6.95
C VAL A 89 -0.34 -14.76 -8.26
N TYR A 90 0.16 -15.27 -9.38
CA TYR A 90 -0.04 -14.66 -10.70
C TYR A 90 -1.49 -14.71 -11.16
N THR A 91 -2.18 -15.83 -10.95
CA THR A 91 -3.60 -15.96 -11.30
C THR A 91 -4.50 -15.11 -10.40
N THR A 92 -4.09 -14.83 -9.17
CA THR A 92 -4.77 -13.89 -8.26
C THR A 92 -4.53 -12.45 -8.70
N MET A 93 -3.29 -12.10 -9.07
CA MET A 93 -2.96 -10.78 -9.61
C MET A 93 -3.72 -10.48 -10.90
N GLU A 94 -3.76 -11.42 -11.85
CA GLU A 94 -4.52 -11.28 -13.09
C GLU A 94 -6.02 -11.04 -12.82
N CYS A 95 -6.57 -11.72 -11.81
CA CYS A 95 -7.94 -11.48 -11.36
C CYS A 95 -8.15 -10.02 -10.94
N MET A 96 -7.22 -9.45 -10.16
CA MET A 96 -7.29 -8.05 -9.72
C MET A 96 -7.07 -7.08 -10.87
N GLU A 97 -6.11 -7.34 -11.76
CA GLU A 97 -5.85 -6.55 -12.98
C GLU A 97 -7.10 -6.40 -13.83
N ASN A 98 -7.82 -7.50 -14.06
CA ASN A 98 -9.06 -7.50 -14.85
C ASN A 98 -10.19 -6.66 -14.25
N LEU A 99 -10.08 -6.26 -12.97
CA LEU A 99 -11.01 -5.33 -12.33
C LEU A 99 -10.60 -3.87 -12.55
N PHE A 100 -9.37 -3.49 -12.19
CA PHE A 100 -8.98 -2.08 -12.19
C PHE A 100 -8.53 -1.56 -13.57
N THR A 101 -8.00 -2.41 -14.46
CA THR A 101 -7.48 -1.97 -15.78
C THR A 101 -8.56 -1.36 -16.68
N LYS A 102 -9.83 -1.72 -16.46
CA LYS A 102 -10.98 -1.08 -17.13
C LYS A 102 -11.06 0.42 -16.86
N GLN A 103 -10.51 0.87 -15.74
CA GLN A 103 -10.51 2.29 -15.35
C GLN A 103 -9.46 3.12 -16.11
N TYR A 104 -8.50 2.49 -16.80
CA TYR A 104 -7.48 3.21 -17.59
C TYR A 104 -8.04 3.94 -18.83
N HIS A 105 -9.26 3.60 -19.26
CA HIS A 105 -9.89 4.11 -20.46
C HIS A 105 -11.01 5.11 -20.17
N SER A 106 -11.26 5.46 -18.90
CA SER A 106 -12.32 6.40 -18.56
C SER A 106 -11.87 7.84 -18.88
N GLU A 107 -12.31 8.38 -20.01
CA GLU A 107 -12.06 9.76 -20.44
C GLU A 107 -12.84 10.80 -19.63
N SER A 108 -13.87 10.36 -18.89
CA SER A 108 -14.68 11.19 -17.99
C SER A 108 -14.15 11.11 -16.56
N ALA A 109 -13.74 12.25 -15.99
CA ALA A 109 -13.32 12.38 -14.59
C ALA A 109 -14.41 11.96 -13.57
N ALA A 110 -15.65 11.72 -14.01
CA ALA A 110 -16.83 11.48 -13.18
C ALA A 110 -17.31 10.02 -13.13
N ASP A 111 -16.81 9.09 -13.97
CA ASP A 111 -17.44 7.76 -14.07
C ASP A 111 -16.68 6.61 -13.40
N ASN A 112 -17.37 6.00 -12.43
CA ASN A 112 -17.35 4.58 -12.05
C ASN A 112 -16.11 3.97 -11.39
N CYS A 113 -15.26 4.78 -10.77
CA CYS A 113 -14.30 4.22 -9.83
C CYS A 113 -15.00 3.79 -8.53
N SER A 114 -15.27 2.49 -8.41
CA SER A 114 -15.82 1.88 -7.20
C SER A 114 -14.72 1.51 -6.20
N ALA A 115 -15.08 1.37 -4.93
CA ALA A 115 -14.17 0.82 -3.93
C ALA A 115 -13.67 -0.59 -4.29
N LEU A 116 -14.36 -1.36 -5.14
CA LEU A 116 -13.86 -2.66 -5.62
C LEU A 116 -12.59 -2.48 -6.46
N HIS A 117 -12.56 -1.48 -7.36
CA HIS A 117 -11.37 -1.21 -8.18
C HIS A 117 -10.19 -0.75 -7.31
N ILE A 118 -10.47 0.02 -6.25
CA ILE A 118 -9.47 0.48 -5.29
C ILE A 118 -8.88 -0.72 -4.52
N GLN A 119 -9.73 -1.60 -3.99
CA GLN A 119 -9.27 -2.80 -3.28
C GLN A 119 -8.49 -3.73 -4.21
N ALA A 120 -8.95 -3.92 -5.45
CA ALA A 120 -8.22 -4.72 -6.43
C ALA A 120 -6.82 -4.14 -6.72
N LEU A 121 -6.70 -2.82 -6.91
CA LEU A 121 -5.40 -2.17 -7.15
C LEU A 121 -4.46 -2.32 -5.94
N GLN A 122 -4.97 -2.14 -4.72
CA GLN A 122 -4.18 -2.29 -3.50
C GLN A 122 -3.74 -3.73 -3.26
N SER A 123 -4.64 -4.70 -3.44
CA SER A 123 -4.32 -6.13 -3.36
C SER A 123 -3.31 -6.56 -4.44
N TRP A 124 -3.45 -6.03 -5.65
CA TRP A 124 -2.48 -6.27 -6.73
C TRP A 124 -1.11 -5.70 -6.40
N ALA A 125 -1.04 -4.46 -5.91
CA ALA A 125 0.21 -3.82 -5.50
C ALA A 125 0.89 -4.59 -4.36
N LEU A 126 0.13 -5.10 -3.39
CA LEU A 126 0.65 -5.95 -2.32
C LEU A 126 1.30 -7.22 -2.89
N LEU A 127 0.61 -7.95 -3.77
CA LEU A 127 1.14 -9.19 -4.36
C LEU A 127 2.35 -8.95 -5.26
N LEU A 128 2.43 -7.78 -5.90
CA LEU A 128 3.60 -7.40 -6.69
C LEU A 128 4.88 -7.34 -5.84
N THR A 129 4.78 -7.04 -4.54
CA THR A 129 5.95 -6.95 -3.65
C THR A 129 6.65 -8.28 -3.38
N ILE A 130 5.99 -9.41 -3.65
CA ILE A 130 6.54 -10.76 -3.48
C ILE A 130 6.82 -11.46 -4.82
N CYS A 131 6.65 -10.75 -5.94
CA CYS A 131 6.88 -11.31 -7.26
C CYS A 131 8.37 -11.37 -7.61
N HIS A 132 8.75 -12.39 -8.39
CA HIS A 132 10.06 -12.43 -9.03
C HIS A 132 10.30 -11.23 -9.96
N ASN A 133 11.54 -10.77 -10.03
CA ASN A 133 11.97 -9.64 -10.87
C ASN A 133 11.54 -9.75 -12.35
N SER A 134 11.50 -10.96 -12.91
CA SER A 134 11.05 -11.20 -14.29
C SER A 134 9.58 -10.82 -14.48
N GLU A 135 8.72 -11.11 -13.51
CA GLU A 135 7.30 -10.76 -13.56
C GLU A 135 7.09 -9.28 -13.25
N VAL A 136 7.83 -8.73 -12.28
CA VAL A 136 7.83 -7.29 -11.97
C VAL A 136 8.13 -6.46 -13.23
N LYS A 137 9.16 -6.83 -14.02
CA LYS A 137 9.49 -6.15 -15.28
C LYS A 137 8.32 -6.15 -16.27
N LYS A 138 7.67 -7.30 -16.49
CA LYS A 138 6.48 -7.38 -17.35
C LYS A 138 5.35 -6.48 -16.86
N LYS A 139 5.10 -6.44 -15.55
CA LYS A 139 4.06 -5.59 -14.97
C LYS A 139 4.40 -4.11 -15.08
N LEU A 140 5.66 -3.72 -14.91
CA LEU A 140 6.13 -2.36 -15.16
C LEU A 140 5.84 -1.91 -16.59
N ASP A 141 6.22 -2.71 -17.58
CA ASP A 141 6.01 -2.41 -19.00
C ASP A 141 4.53 -2.18 -19.34
N ILE A 142 3.63 -2.95 -18.72
CA ILE A 142 2.19 -2.87 -18.97
C ILE A 142 1.54 -1.68 -18.27
N HIS A 143 1.90 -1.43 -17.01
CA HIS A 143 1.11 -0.59 -16.10
C HIS A 143 1.68 0.80 -15.87
N LEU A 144 3.01 0.98 -15.94
CA LEU A 144 3.66 2.22 -15.52
C LEU A 144 3.21 3.44 -16.34
N CYS A 145 2.99 3.29 -17.65
CA CYS A 145 2.49 4.35 -18.52
C CYS A 145 0.97 4.58 -18.41
N LYS A 146 0.21 3.64 -17.83
CA LYS A 146 -1.26 3.69 -17.75
C LYS A 146 -1.77 4.16 -16.39
N LEU A 147 -1.09 3.78 -15.30
CA LEU A 147 -1.46 4.14 -13.93
C LEU A 147 -1.57 5.65 -13.66
N PRO A 148 -0.73 6.54 -14.26
CA PRO A 148 -0.88 7.98 -14.08
C PRO A 148 -2.27 8.51 -14.42
N ARG A 149 -3.01 7.85 -15.33
CA ARG A 149 -4.40 8.23 -15.67
C ARG A 149 -5.34 8.15 -14.47
N LEU A 150 -5.10 7.22 -13.54
CA LEU A 150 -5.93 7.07 -12.33
C LEU A 150 -5.73 8.22 -11.33
N LEU A 151 -4.65 9.01 -11.45
CA LEU A 151 -4.42 10.20 -10.63
C LEU A 151 -5.42 11.33 -10.91
N SER A 152 -6.12 11.28 -12.04
CA SER A 152 -7.15 12.25 -12.42
C SER A 152 -8.57 11.82 -12.03
N CYS A 153 -8.73 10.62 -11.46
CA CYS A 153 -10.04 10.09 -11.06
C CYS A 153 -10.75 11.01 -10.07
N GLY A 154 -12.09 11.07 -10.09
CA GLY A 154 -12.90 11.86 -9.15
C GLY A 154 -12.79 11.40 -7.68
N ASP A 155 -12.63 10.10 -7.44
CA ASP A 155 -12.51 9.50 -6.10
C ASP A 155 -11.11 9.73 -5.50
N VAL A 156 -11.06 10.29 -4.28
CA VAL A 156 -9.79 10.58 -3.58
C VAL A 156 -9.01 9.33 -3.20
N ASN A 157 -9.69 8.25 -2.83
CA ASN A 157 -9.06 7.01 -2.41
C ASN A 157 -8.46 6.28 -3.61
N MET A 158 -9.07 6.37 -4.80
CA MET A 158 -8.45 5.85 -6.01
C MET A 158 -7.19 6.62 -6.39
N ARG A 159 -7.22 7.96 -6.34
CA ARG A 159 -6.02 8.77 -6.58
C ARG A 159 -4.89 8.37 -5.61
N ILE A 160 -5.22 8.23 -4.33
CA ILE A 160 -4.28 7.80 -3.29
C ILE A 160 -3.71 6.41 -3.62
N ALA A 161 -4.54 5.41 -3.88
CA ALA A 161 -4.10 4.05 -4.20
C ALA A 161 -3.22 4.02 -5.45
N ALA A 162 -3.57 4.79 -6.50
CA ALA A 162 -2.76 4.91 -7.70
C ALA A 162 -1.39 5.58 -7.43
N GLY A 163 -1.36 6.63 -6.61
CA GLY A 163 -0.11 7.28 -6.22
C GLY A 163 0.81 6.38 -5.40
N GLU A 164 0.26 5.66 -4.43
CA GLU A 164 1.00 4.67 -3.64
C GLU A 164 1.53 3.52 -4.52
N THR A 165 0.70 3.02 -5.44
CA THR A 165 1.11 1.99 -6.39
C THR A 165 2.21 2.47 -7.33
N LEU A 166 2.12 3.72 -7.82
CA LEU A 166 3.19 4.32 -8.62
C LEU A 166 4.50 4.42 -7.83
N ALA A 167 4.45 4.86 -6.57
CA ALA A 167 5.65 4.91 -5.73
C ALA A 167 6.31 3.53 -5.61
N LEU A 168 5.51 2.48 -5.38
CA LEU A 168 6.00 1.10 -5.36
C LEU A 168 6.61 0.68 -6.70
N LEU A 169 5.95 0.96 -7.83
CA LEU A 169 6.48 0.61 -9.14
C LEU A 169 7.82 1.30 -9.44
N PHE A 170 7.94 2.58 -9.10
CA PHE A 170 9.22 3.29 -9.24
C PHE A 170 10.30 2.65 -8.37
N GLU A 171 10.00 2.31 -7.11
CA GLU A 171 10.93 1.61 -6.22
C GLU A 171 11.39 0.28 -6.82
N LEU A 172 10.46 -0.57 -7.23
CA LEU A 172 10.75 -1.87 -7.84
C LEU A 172 11.53 -1.74 -9.17
N ALA A 173 11.21 -0.73 -9.99
CA ALA A 173 11.92 -0.49 -11.23
C ALA A 173 13.39 -0.13 -10.99
N ARG A 174 13.65 0.72 -9.99
CA ARG A 174 15.00 1.14 -9.59
C ARG A 174 15.80 0.04 -8.92
N GLU A 175 15.12 -0.83 -8.18
CA GLU A 175 15.73 -2.02 -7.61
C GLU A 175 16.12 -3.03 -8.70
N ALA A 176 15.28 -3.20 -9.72
CA ALA A 176 15.52 -4.12 -10.84
C ALA A 176 16.53 -3.58 -11.87
N ASP A 177 16.65 -2.26 -12.00
CA ASP A 177 17.55 -1.56 -12.92
C ASP A 177 17.98 -0.21 -12.32
N ALA A 178 19.27 -0.10 -11.96
CA ALA A 178 19.83 1.12 -11.38
C ALA A 178 19.82 2.31 -12.35
N ASP A 179 19.84 2.04 -13.66
CA ASP A 179 19.79 3.04 -14.73
C ASP A 179 18.36 3.32 -15.19
N PHE A 180 17.36 2.82 -14.46
CA PHE A 180 15.95 3.01 -14.79
C PHE A 180 15.61 4.48 -15.06
N TYR A 181 15.10 4.71 -16.26
CA TYR A 181 14.66 6.01 -16.75
C TYR A 181 13.19 5.95 -17.15
N TYR A 182 12.44 7.00 -16.84
CA TYR A 182 11.03 7.13 -17.19
C TYR A 182 10.82 8.43 -17.96
N ASP A 183 10.49 8.31 -19.26
CA ASP A 183 10.38 9.44 -20.20
C ASP A 183 9.39 10.51 -19.70
N ASP A 184 8.23 10.09 -19.17
CA ASP A 184 7.16 10.98 -18.70
C ASP A 184 7.29 11.39 -17.23
N LEU A 185 8.50 11.36 -16.66
CA LEU A 185 8.73 11.67 -15.24
C LEU A 185 8.35 13.10 -14.88
N GLU A 186 8.69 14.07 -15.72
CA GLU A 186 8.43 15.49 -15.45
C GLU A 186 6.91 15.81 -15.46
N PRO A 187 6.12 15.42 -16.48
CA PRO A 187 4.66 15.56 -16.45
C PRO A 187 3.99 14.86 -15.27
N LEU A 188 4.46 13.65 -14.93
CA LEU A 188 3.97 12.91 -13.77
C LEU A 188 4.25 13.68 -12.48
N THR A 189 5.46 14.18 -12.31
CA THR A 189 5.90 14.94 -11.13
C THR A 189 5.09 16.22 -10.95
N GLN A 190 4.78 16.93 -12.03
CA GLN A 190 3.89 18.10 -11.99
C GLN A 190 2.47 17.74 -11.51
N THR A 191 1.94 16.62 -12.01
CA THR A 191 0.64 16.08 -11.56
C THR A 191 0.67 15.77 -10.06
N LEU A 192 1.70 15.07 -9.58
CA LEU A 192 1.86 14.73 -8.16
C LEU A 192 2.02 15.97 -7.28
N LYS A 193 2.78 16.98 -7.72
CA LYS A 193 2.93 18.28 -7.03
C LYS A 193 1.60 19.00 -6.88
N SER A 194 0.76 18.98 -7.92
CA SER A 194 -0.58 19.57 -7.88
C SER A 194 -1.48 18.87 -6.84
N LEU A 195 -1.42 17.54 -6.74
CA LEU A 195 -2.20 16.76 -5.78
C LEU A 195 -1.66 16.92 -4.34
N ALA A 196 -0.35 17.09 -4.17
CA ALA A 196 0.31 17.35 -2.89
C ALA A 196 0.02 18.75 -2.32
N THR A 197 -0.35 19.71 -3.19
CA THR A 197 -0.67 21.10 -2.83
C THR A 197 -2.15 21.45 -3.02
N ASP A 198 -3.00 20.45 -3.30
CA ASP A 198 -4.39 20.62 -3.72
C ASP A 198 -5.18 21.63 -2.85
N CYS A 199 -5.65 22.68 -3.51
CA CYS A 199 -6.44 23.78 -2.95
C CYS A 199 -7.88 23.79 -3.47
N ASN A 200 -8.32 22.80 -4.26
CA ASN A 200 -9.62 22.78 -4.90
C ASN A 200 -10.76 22.74 -3.87
N LYS A 201 -11.49 23.86 -3.74
CA LYS A 201 -12.56 24.03 -2.75
C LYS A 201 -13.77 23.11 -2.96
N HIS A 202 -13.95 22.54 -4.15
CA HIS A 202 -15.03 21.59 -4.45
C HIS A 202 -14.83 20.20 -3.83
N ARG A 203 -13.63 19.88 -3.34
CA ARG A 203 -13.35 18.63 -2.61
C ARG A 203 -13.64 18.79 -1.11
N ALA A 204 -13.87 17.71 -0.37
CA ALA A 204 -14.02 17.81 1.09
C ALA A 204 -12.70 18.23 1.76
N LYS A 205 -12.79 18.98 2.87
CA LYS A 205 -11.59 19.46 3.61
C LYS A 205 -10.75 18.30 4.16
N THR A 206 -11.42 17.26 4.66
CA THR A 206 -10.82 16.01 5.15
C THR A 206 -10.05 15.31 4.04
N ASP A 207 -10.66 15.18 2.88
CA ASP A 207 -10.10 14.47 1.72
C ASP A 207 -8.88 15.19 1.17
N ARG A 208 -8.95 16.51 1.00
CA ARG A 208 -7.78 17.32 0.63
C ARG A 208 -6.63 17.15 1.62
N ARG A 209 -6.92 17.11 2.93
CA ARG A 209 -5.87 16.94 3.95
C ARG A 209 -5.20 15.58 3.82
N LYS A 210 -5.99 14.50 3.68
CA LYS A 210 -5.49 13.12 3.49
C LYS A 210 -4.66 13.02 2.21
N GLN A 211 -5.23 13.44 1.08
CA GLN A 211 -4.57 13.45 -0.23
C GLN A 211 -3.22 14.19 -0.17
N ARG A 212 -3.21 15.46 0.28
CA ARG A 212 -1.96 16.23 0.36
C ARG A 212 -0.91 15.55 1.21
N SER A 213 -1.30 14.85 2.28
CA SER A 213 -0.35 14.10 3.10
C SER A 213 0.31 12.98 2.31
N VAL A 214 -0.50 12.11 1.73
CA VAL A 214 0.00 10.96 0.96
C VAL A 214 0.83 11.42 -0.24
N PHE A 215 0.33 12.39 -1.02
CA PHE A 215 1.03 12.82 -2.23
C PHE A 215 2.35 13.55 -1.99
N ARG A 216 2.58 14.13 -0.80
CA ARG A 216 3.91 14.61 -0.43
C ARG A 216 4.91 13.47 -0.24
N ASP A 217 4.46 12.35 0.31
CA ASP A 217 5.30 11.17 0.52
C ASP A 217 5.52 10.40 -0.79
N VAL A 218 4.47 10.24 -1.62
CA VAL A 218 4.59 9.69 -2.99
C VAL A 218 5.54 10.53 -3.85
N LEU A 219 5.40 11.85 -3.85
CA LEU A 219 6.29 12.74 -4.59
C LEU A 219 7.73 12.56 -4.10
N ARG A 220 7.95 12.47 -2.79
CA ARG A 220 9.28 12.20 -2.24
C ARG A 220 9.80 10.84 -2.72
N ALA A 221 9.02 9.77 -2.65
CA ALA A 221 9.46 8.45 -3.10
C ALA A 221 9.83 8.44 -4.60
N ILE A 222 9.07 9.14 -5.44
CA ILE A 222 9.32 9.22 -6.88
C ILE A 222 10.46 10.19 -7.21
N GLU A 223 10.61 11.34 -6.55
CA GLU A 223 11.71 12.28 -6.84
C GLU A 223 13.04 11.85 -6.21
N THR A 224 13.02 11.32 -4.98
CA THR A 224 14.24 10.92 -4.26
C THR A 224 14.50 9.43 -4.40
N ASN A 225 15.25 9.08 -5.45
CA ASN A 225 15.65 7.71 -5.78
C ASN A 225 16.53 7.06 -4.68
N VAL A 226 17.52 7.78 -4.13
CA VAL A 226 18.48 7.22 -3.15
C VAL A 226 18.98 8.30 -2.16
N PHE A 227 18.37 9.49 -2.19
CA PHE A 227 18.98 10.70 -1.61
C PHE A 227 19.01 10.67 -0.09
N LEU A 228 17.99 10.18 0.60
CA LEU A 228 18.02 10.14 2.08
C LEU A 228 19.06 9.15 2.63
N ARG A 229 19.28 8.00 1.98
CA ARG A 229 20.28 7.03 2.45
C ARG A 229 21.71 7.44 2.12
N SER A 230 21.92 8.16 1.02
CA SER A 230 23.24 8.73 0.67
C SER A 230 23.54 10.03 1.42
N ILE A 231 22.56 10.92 1.65
CA ILE A 231 22.74 12.12 2.51
C ILE A 231 23.10 11.73 3.95
N PHE A 232 22.45 10.69 4.47
CA PHE A 232 22.60 10.28 5.87
C PHE A 232 23.49 9.03 6.05
N GLU A 233 24.14 8.54 4.98
CA GLU A 233 25.02 7.37 4.98
C GLU A 233 24.41 6.12 5.67
N LEU A 234 23.11 5.87 5.48
CA LEU A 234 22.35 4.88 6.25
C LEU A 234 22.59 3.40 5.86
N GLY A 235 23.41 3.15 4.84
CA GLY A 235 23.74 1.79 4.37
C GLY A 235 22.55 0.99 3.79
N PRO A 236 22.77 -0.30 3.49
CA PRO A 236 21.71 -1.23 3.07
C PRO A 236 20.61 -1.38 4.13
N PRO A 237 19.37 -1.79 3.77
CA PRO A 237 18.27 -1.92 4.71
C PRO A 237 18.65 -2.92 5.81
N LEU A 238 18.59 -2.51 7.08
CA LEU A 238 18.88 -3.40 8.20
C LEU A 238 17.70 -4.36 8.39
N LEU A 239 17.82 -5.59 7.89
CA LEU A 239 16.95 -6.71 8.24
C LEU A 239 17.39 -7.24 9.61
N LEU A 240 16.97 -6.59 10.68
CA LEU A 240 17.28 -7.01 12.05
C LEU A 240 16.23 -8.01 12.52
N ASP A 241 16.66 -9.24 12.84
CA ASP A 241 15.80 -10.21 13.49
C ASP A 241 15.43 -9.76 14.92
N THR A 242 14.39 -10.37 15.48
CA THR A 242 13.86 -10.03 16.81
C THR A 242 14.90 -10.19 17.93
N ALA A 243 15.89 -11.07 17.73
CA ALA A 243 16.98 -11.31 18.67
C ALA A 243 18.01 -10.15 18.65
N THR A 244 18.36 -9.66 17.46
CA THR A 244 19.27 -8.53 17.25
C THR A 244 18.65 -7.23 17.75
N ILE A 245 17.34 -7.02 17.55
CA ILE A 245 16.59 -5.88 18.12
C ILE A 245 16.62 -5.90 19.65
N LYS A 246 16.56 -7.09 20.27
CA LYS A 246 16.62 -7.26 21.73
C LYS A 246 18.03 -7.02 22.27
N ALA A 247 19.07 -7.42 21.54
CA ALA A 247 20.48 -7.15 21.86
C ALA A 247 20.84 -5.66 21.70
N MET A 248 20.19 -4.95 20.77
CA MET A 248 20.36 -3.50 20.55
C MET A 248 19.53 -2.61 21.48
N LYS A 249 18.78 -3.18 22.43
CA LYS A 249 17.99 -2.37 23.38
C LYS A 249 18.91 -1.65 24.36
N VAL A 250 19.16 -0.38 24.04
CA VAL A 250 19.71 0.65 24.94
C VAL A 250 18.99 0.61 26.29
N SER A 251 19.75 0.59 27.38
CA SER A 251 19.20 0.54 28.75
C SER A 251 18.31 1.76 29.03
N ARG A 252 17.43 1.66 30.03
CA ARG A 252 16.55 2.78 30.39
C ARG A 252 17.35 4.03 30.75
N GLU A 253 18.45 3.83 31.47
CA GLU A 253 19.37 4.87 31.93
C GLU A 253 20.08 5.53 30.74
N GLU A 254 20.61 4.71 29.83
CA GLU A 254 21.31 5.20 28.64
C GLU A 254 20.36 5.94 27.69
N ARG A 255 19.13 5.45 27.52
CA ARG A 255 18.07 6.13 26.75
C ARG A 255 17.67 7.45 27.39
N HIS A 256 17.59 7.51 28.72
CA HIS A 256 17.31 8.75 29.45
C HIS A 256 18.45 9.78 29.28
N MET A 257 19.70 9.35 29.39
CA MET A 257 20.86 10.23 29.19
C MET A 257 20.94 10.76 27.75
N ASN A 258 20.71 9.90 26.76
CA ASN A 258 20.71 10.29 25.35
C ASN A 258 19.59 11.30 25.04
N ASN A 259 18.38 11.05 25.56
CA ASN A 259 17.26 11.98 25.42
C ASN A 259 17.53 13.33 26.11
N SER A 260 18.17 13.33 27.29
CA SER A 260 18.55 14.55 28.02
C SER A 260 19.60 15.36 27.24
N ALA A 261 20.62 14.70 26.70
CA ALA A 261 21.63 15.33 25.86
C ALA A 261 21.01 15.93 24.58
N ALA A 262 20.15 15.18 23.89
CA ALA A 262 19.44 15.64 22.70
C ALA A 262 18.50 16.82 23.00
N PHE A 263 17.79 16.81 24.14
CA PHE A 263 16.94 17.91 24.58
C PHE A 263 17.74 19.19 24.85
N LYS A 264 18.89 19.06 25.51
CA LYS A 264 19.81 20.18 25.78
C LYS A 264 20.38 20.75 24.48
N ALA A 265 20.82 19.90 23.55
CA ALA A 265 21.31 20.32 22.24
C ALA A 265 20.23 21.05 21.42
N ARG A 266 19.01 20.49 21.38
CA ARG A 266 17.86 21.10 20.68
C ARG A 266 17.49 22.46 21.28
N THR A 267 17.51 22.58 22.60
CA THR A 267 17.23 23.85 23.30
C THR A 267 18.26 24.91 22.95
N LYS A 268 19.57 24.56 22.97
CA LYS A 268 20.66 25.46 22.56
C LYS A 268 20.63 25.85 21.08
N ALA A 269 20.25 24.93 20.20
CA ALA A 269 20.13 25.22 18.77
C ALA A 269 18.94 26.15 18.49
N ARG A 270 17.80 25.89 19.12
CA ARG A 270 16.58 26.68 18.92
C ARG A 270 16.62 28.04 19.61
N SER A 271 17.35 28.20 20.72
CA SER A 271 17.53 29.51 21.37
C SER A 271 18.18 30.52 20.44
N LYS A 272 19.09 30.10 19.55
CA LYS A 272 19.72 30.97 18.53
C LYS A 272 18.74 31.53 17.48
N LEU A 273 17.59 30.90 17.30
CA LEU A 273 16.58 31.26 16.29
C LEU A 273 15.24 31.66 16.92
N ARG A 274 15.13 31.64 18.26
CA ARG A 274 13.89 31.93 18.99
C ARG A 274 13.49 33.39 18.89
N ASP A 275 14.48 34.27 18.82
CA ASP A 275 14.25 35.72 18.85
C ASP A 275 14.06 36.33 17.44
N LYS A 276 13.96 35.48 16.40
CA LYS A 276 13.82 35.91 14.99
C LYS A 276 12.53 36.71 14.69
N ARG A 277 11.57 36.71 15.61
CA ARG A 277 10.31 37.47 15.53
C ARG A 277 10.05 38.30 16.79
N VAL A 278 11.07 38.48 17.62
CA VAL A 278 10.97 39.39 18.76
C VAL A 278 11.01 40.80 18.20
N ASP A 279 10.00 41.59 18.53
CA ASP A 279 9.92 43.00 18.17
C ASP A 279 10.89 43.76 19.07
N VAL A 280 12.16 43.82 18.66
CA VAL A 280 13.17 44.60 19.36
C VAL A 280 12.94 46.06 18.96
N GLY A 281 12.04 46.73 19.67
CA GLY A 281 11.83 48.16 19.48
C GLY A 281 13.16 48.90 19.59
N GLU A 282 13.52 49.64 18.55
CA GLU A 282 14.63 50.59 18.61
C GLU A 282 14.24 51.69 19.60
N PHE A 283 14.67 51.55 20.85
CA PHE A 283 14.66 52.66 21.80
C PHE A 283 15.75 53.65 21.37
N TYR A 284 15.35 54.69 20.64
CA TYR A 284 16.13 55.92 20.48
C TYR A 284 15.94 56.82 21.70
#